data_AF-A0A6C0IRC6-F1
#
_entry.id   AF-A0A6C0IRC6-F1
#
_cell.length_a   1.000
_cell.length_b   1.000
_cell.length_c   1.000
_cell.angle_alpha   90.00
_cell.angle_beta   90.00
_cell.angle_gamma   90.00
#
_symmetry.space_group_name_H-M   'P 1'
#
loop_
_entity.id
_entity.type
_entity.pdbx_description
1 polymer ?
#
loop_
_entity_poly.entity_id
_entity_poly.type
_entity_poly.pdbx_seq_one_letter_code
_entity_poly.pdbx_strand_id
1 'polypeptide(L)'
;MSEITAIVNVFRRPHILKEQIQSIMEQTVKPKQIFIWNNGNKEVDLEEYKNDPYFKVFDNNYNSGVWSRFIIGFLAETEYVCVFDDDTIPGKKWFKNCIDCMNTKEALYGTVGVIFKDSDKYEHKERYGWVNPIEEAMPVDIVGHSWFFKRDWLSYLTRDRLENNTYFSVGEDMYFSYMLHKYASISTYVPPHPRNDIDMFGSNPNTGYKYGCDGNTGSNIKSTFNDAYTGLQMGGFTNLVKRVNATSITDLDMFLRKMTNMEPFALIRPADGEYQVLQDNTLTNIDRWTFVKGGKLKTDLDNGIKMASKHNCYVGIPCECCSLEMGRWYINKYKMEPKYITFANIFVNRNWKTWIAYILSNRIQFTFIGPNKLPAEFSVEKYINIPLYLVNSWDTDGDNFINMILKETQNYKRKIVMFAGGPVSKIAISRCWEKNPHNIYLDVGSSLDYFMKGSSNRVYTKDENLLSKKVCGFSSKMITI
;
A
#
# COMPACT_ATOMS: atom_id res chain seq x y z
N MET A 1 9.42 -23.52 13.51
CA MET A 1 10.75 -23.00 13.91
C MET A 1 10.68 -21.48 13.84
N SER A 2 11.70 -20.74 14.28
CA SER A 2 11.69 -19.28 14.04
C SER A 2 11.88 -18.99 12.55
N GLU A 3 11.07 -18.08 12.02
CA GLU A 3 11.07 -17.67 10.60
C GLU A 3 11.73 -16.29 10.41
N ILE A 4 12.70 -15.91 11.26
CA ILE A 4 13.36 -14.60 11.20
C ILE A 4 14.88 -14.73 11.07
N THR A 5 15.47 -13.99 10.14
CA THR A 5 16.90 -13.67 10.11
C THR A 5 17.07 -12.22 10.54
N ALA A 6 17.79 -11.97 11.63
CA ALA A 6 18.14 -10.61 12.04
C ALA A 6 19.45 -10.19 11.37
N ILE A 7 19.57 -8.93 10.95
CA ILE A 7 20.75 -8.38 10.31
C ILE A 7 21.19 -7.15 11.11
N VAL A 8 22.40 -7.20 11.66
CA VAL A 8 23.01 -6.08 12.38
C VAL A 8 24.09 -5.43 11.53
N ASN A 9 24.05 -4.11 11.42
CA ASN A 9 25.07 -3.32 10.74
C ASN A 9 26.15 -2.87 11.73
N VAL A 10 27.41 -2.91 11.33
CA VAL A 10 28.55 -2.40 12.10
C VAL A 10 29.29 -1.37 11.27
N PHE A 11 29.34 -0.11 11.71
CA PHE A 11 30.16 0.90 11.04
C PHE A 11 30.84 1.89 11.99
N ARG A 12 30.09 2.81 12.60
CA ARG A 12 30.69 3.86 13.46
C ARG A 12 30.64 3.52 14.93
N ARG A 13 29.89 2.48 15.30
CA ARG A 13 29.62 2.13 16.71
C ARG A 13 29.94 0.67 17.03
N PRO A 14 31.18 0.20 16.76
CA PRO A 14 31.55 -1.20 16.98
C PRO A 14 31.40 -1.62 18.45
N HIS A 15 31.56 -0.69 19.39
CA HIS A 15 31.40 -0.93 20.82
C HIS A 15 29.96 -1.29 21.25
N ILE A 16 28.94 -1.02 20.42
CA ILE A 16 27.53 -1.32 20.70
C ILE A 16 27.14 -2.74 20.27
N LEU A 17 27.89 -3.36 19.34
CA LEU A 17 27.55 -4.63 18.70
C LEU A 17 27.12 -5.72 19.70
N LYS A 18 27.88 -5.88 20.78
CA LYS A 18 27.61 -6.89 21.81
C LYS A 18 26.29 -6.66 22.53
N GLU A 19 25.99 -5.42 22.91
CA GLU A 19 24.72 -5.03 23.54
C GLU A 19 23.55 -5.29 22.58
N GLN A 20 23.70 -4.90 21.31
CA GLN A 20 22.68 -5.10 20.29
C GLN A 20 22.40 -6.59 20.05
N ILE A 21 23.44 -7.42 19.87
CA ILE A 21 23.29 -8.87 19.69
C ILE A 21 22.61 -9.49 20.91
N GLN A 22 23.01 -9.12 22.13
CA GLN A 22 22.39 -9.62 23.34
C GLN A 22 20.88 -9.31 23.37
N SER A 23 20.48 -8.07 23.05
CA SER A 23 19.06 -7.69 23.01
C SER A 23 18.23 -8.45 21.96
N ILE A 24 18.85 -8.79 20.82
CA ILE A 24 18.25 -9.60 19.76
C ILE A 24 18.14 -11.08 20.18
N MET A 25 19.09 -11.59 20.95
CA MET A 25 19.08 -12.96 21.47
C MET A 25 18.06 -13.15 22.61
N GLU A 26 17.75 -12.09 23.35
CA GLU A 26 16.75 -12.05 24.42
C GLU A 26 15.31 -11.87 23.92
N GLN A 27 15.10 -11.81 22.60
CA GLN A 27 13.76 -11.72 22.02
C GLN A 27 12.91 -12.93 22.42
N THR A 28 11.65 -12.65 22.79
CA THR A 28 10.64 -13.68 23.10
C THR A 28 10.35 -14.58 21.90
N VAL A 29 10.41 -14.04 20.69
CA VAL A 29 10.52 -14.81 19.45
C VAL A 29 11.97 -14.70 18.99
N LYS A 30 12.80 -15.71 19.27
CA LYS A 30 14.23 -15.68 18.91
C LYS A 30 14.41 -15.75 17.39
N PRO A 31 15.38 -15.07 16.78
CA PRO A 31 15.70 -15.29 15.37
C PRO A 31 16.29 -16.69 15.15
N LYS A 32 16.21 -17.19 13.92
CA LYS A 32 16.84 -18.46 13.52
C LYS A 32 18.36 -18.33 13.44
N GLN A 33 18.83 -17.16 13.00
CA GLN A 33 20.24 -16.82 12.82
C GLN A 33 20.40 -15.30 12.82
N ILE A 34 21.63 -14.83 13.03
CA ILE A 34 21.99 -13.41 12.95
C ILE A 34 23.04 -13.21 11.88
N PHE A 35 22.81 -12.28 10.96
CA PHE A 35 23.81 -11.81 10.02
C PHE A 35 24.49 -10.57 10.59
N ILE A 36 25.81 -10.55 10.58
CA ILE A 36 26.61 -9.40 11.00
C ILE A 36 27.26 -8.81 9.75
N TRP A 37 26.84 -7.60 9.38
CA TRP A 37 27.44 -6.84 8.28
C TRP A 37 28.48 -5.86 8.83
N ASN A 38 29.77 -6.19 8.70
CA ASN A 38 30.82 -5.22 8.95
C ASN A 38 30.99 -4.32 7.72
N ASN A 39 30.62 -3.06 7.84
CA ASN A 39 30.63 -2.09 6.75
C ASN A 39 31.97 -1.34 6.66
N GLY A 40 33.09 -2.06 6.72
CA GLY A 40 34.43 -1.47 6.66
C GLY A 40 34.99 -0.95 7.98
N ASN A 41 34.43 -1.35 9.13
CA ASN A 41 35.03 -1.03 10.43
C ASN A 41 36.26 -1.93 10.66
N LYS A 42 37.40 -1.32 11.03
CA LYS A 42 38.67 -2.02 11.25
C LYS A 42 38.97 -2.33 12.72
N GLU A 43 38.18 -1.78 13.63
CA GLU A 43 38.39 -1.85 15.08
C GLU A 43 37.50 -2.91 15.75
N VAL A 44 36.46 -3.38 15.05
CA VAL A 44 35.57 -4.42 15.55
C VAL A 44 36.27 -5.77 15.58
N ASP A 45 36.23 -6.43 16.74
CA ASP A 45 36.58 -7.84 16.86
C ASP A 45 35.33 -8.69 16.60
N LEU A 46 35.42 -9.57 15.61
CA LEU A 46 34.33 -10.45 15.17
C LEU A 46 34.65 -11.92 15.37
N GLU A 47 35.78 -12.26 15.98
CA GLU A 47 36.27 -13.64 16.06
C GLU A 47 35.32 -14.54 16.85
N GLU A 48 34.71 -14.02 17.93
CA GLU A 48 33.71 -14.78 18.70
C GLU A 48 32.50 -15.19 17.84
N TYR A 49 32.06 -14.33 16.92
CA TYR A 49 30.91 -14.59 16.06
C TYR A 49 31.26 -15.47 14.86
N LYS A 50 32.51 -15.40 14.35
CA LYS A 50 32.97 -16.26 13.24
C LYS A 50 33.01 -17.75 13.62
N ASN A 51 33.16 -18.04 14.91
CA ASN A 51 33.28 -19.39 15.44
C ASN A 51 31.94 -20.03 15.88
N ASP A 52 30.83 -19.29 15.82
CA ASP A 52 29.49 -19.79 16.17
C ASP A 52 28.59 -19.83 14.92
N PRO A 53 28.12 -21.02 14.49
CA PRO A 53 27.31 -21.17 13.27
C PRO A 53 25.93 -20.49 13.35
N TYR A 54 25.50 -20.03 14.53
CA TYR A 54 24.32 -19.19 14.68
C TYR A 54 24.48 -17.82 14.01
N PHE A 55 25.73 -17.36 13.84
CA PHE A 55 26.06 -16.11 13.20
C PHE A 55 26.60 -16.34 11.79
N LYS A 56 26.23 -15.46 10.84
CA LYS A 56 26.90 -15.36 9.54
C LYS A 56 27.55 -13.99 9.43
N VAL A 57 28.88 -14.00 9.47
CA VAL A 57 29.68 -12.78 9.48
C VAL A 57 30.08 -12.42 8.05
N PHE A 58 29.69 -11.22 7.63
CA PHE A 58 30.06 -10.60 6.37
C PHE A 58 31.06 -9.48 6.67
N ASP A 59 32.34 -9.84 6.67
CA ASP A 59 33.44 -8.97 7.09
C ASP A 59 34.01 -8.18 5.90
N ASN A 60 33.45 -7.01 5.61
CA ASN A 60 33.87 -6.21 4.46
C ASN A 60 34.95 -5.20 4.85
N ASN A 61 35.96 -5.02 3.99
CA ASN A 61 37.08 -4.12 4.24
C ASN A 61 36.87 -2.67 3.76
N TYR A 62 35.69 -2.34 3.23
CA TYR A 62 35.31 -1.01 2.79
C TYR A 62 33.87 -0.66 3.17
N ASN A 63 33.57 0.63 3.30
CA ASN A 63 32.19 1.10 3.48
C ASN A 63 31.46 0.99 2.13
N SER A 64 30.36 0.26 2.08
CA SER A 64 29.49 0.11 0.90
C SER A 64 28.23 0.97 0.97
N GLY A 65 28.17 1.88 1.93
CA GLY A 65 27.03 2.76 2.15
C GLY A 65 25.94 2.10 2.96
N VAL A 66 24.74 2.68 2.89
CA VAL A 66 23.59 2.25 3.70
C VAL A 66 22.81 1.05 3.11
N TRP A 67 23.07 0.70 1.86
CA TRP A 67 22.26 -0.25 1.09
C TRP A 67 22.65 -1.72 1.35
N SER A 68 23.94 -2.01 1.52
CA SER A 68 24.45 -3.38 1.52
C SER A 68 23.90 -4.27 2.64
N ARG A 69 23.52 -3.68 3.79
CA ARG A 69 22.87 -4.40 4.89
C ARG A 69 21.53 -5.03 4.49
N PHE A 70 20.84 -4.47 3.51
CA PHE A 70 19.63 -5.07 2.93
C PHE A 70 19.97 -6.15 1.90
N ILE A 71 21.03 -5.95 1.10
CA ILE A 71 21.42 -6.86 0.01
C ILE A 71 21.83 -8.23 0.55
N ILE A 72 22.58 -8.29 1.66
CA ILE A 72 22.93 -9.58 2.26
C ILE A 72 21.70 -10.36 2.77
N GLY A 73 20.56 -9.70 2.95
CA GLY A 73 19.30 -10.33 3.34
C GLY A 73 18.76 -11.33 2.31
N PHE A 74 19.19 -11.27 1.04
CA PHE A 74 18.86 -12.29 0.04
C PHE A 74 19.37 -13.69 0.42
N LEU A 75 20.42 -13.77 1.23
CA LEU A 75 21.02 -15.02 1.71
C LEU A 75 20.27 -15.62 2.92
N ALA A 76 19.27 -14.92 3.46
CA ALA A 76 18.44 -15.45 4.54
C ALA A 76 17.65 -16.67 4.05
N GLU A 77 17.51 -17.69 4.90
CA GLU A 77 16.73 -18.91 4.61
C GLU A 77 15.37 -18.89 5.33
N THR A 78 14.95 -17.71 5.78
CA THR A 78 13.75 -17.50 6.58
C THR A 78 12.71 -16.68 5.82
N GLU A 79 11.44 -16.79 6.20
CA GLU A 79 10.36 -15.99 5.61
C GLU A 79 10.57 -14.49 5.86
N TYR A 80 10.95 -14.12 7.08
CA TYR A 80 11.14 -12.73 7.50
C TYR A 80 12.61 -12.37 7.67
N VAL A 81 12.90 -11.10 7.41
CA VAL A 81 14.19 -10.45 7.66
C VAL A 81 13.93 -9.22 8.53
N CYS A 82 14.79 -8.99 9.51
CA CYS A 82 14.81 -7.74 10.26
C CYS A 82 16.19 -7.09 10.22
N VAL A 83 16.31 -5.93 9.58
CA VAL A 83 17.55 -5.15 9.51
C VAL A 83 17.55 -4.11 10.62
N PHE A 84 18.69 -3.91 11.29
CA PHE A 84 18.88 -2.90 12.33
C PHE A 84 20.03 -1.94 11.98
N ASP A 85 19.85 -0.66 12.30
CA ASP A 85 20.94 0.32 12.34
C ASP A 85 21.89 0.04 13.52
N ASP A 86 23.11 0.58 13.48
CA ASP A 86 24.18 0.28 14.45
C ASP A 86 24.02 0.96 15.83
N ASP A 87 22.92 1.69 16.02
CA ASP A 87 22.53 2.43 17.23
C ASP A 87 21.16 1.98 17.79
N THR A 88 20.59 0.89 17.27
CA THR A 88 19.21 0.48 17.56
C THR A 88 19.16 -0.76 18.44
N ILE A 89 18.69 -0.60 19.69
CA ILE A 89 18.62 -1.68 20.69
C ILE A 89 17.15 -2.06 20.96
N PRO A 90 16.61 -3.15 20.37
CA PRO A 90 15.20 -3.51 20.54
C PRO A 90 14.85 -4.02 21.94
N GLY A 91 13.60 -3.78 22.36
CA GLY A 91 13.00 -4.42 23.53
C GLY A 91 12.64 -5.88 23.26
N LYS A 92 12.43 -6.70 24.31
CA LYS A 92 12.34 -8.17 24.24
C LYS A 92 11.15 -8.73 23.44
N LYS A 93 10.16 -7.90 23.12
CA LYS A 93 8.95 -8.28 22.38
C LYS A 93 8.90 -7.71 20.97
N TRP A 94 9.97 -7.06 20.48
CA TRP A 94 9.96 -6.41 19.17
C TRP A 94 9.58 -7.35 18.02
N PHE A 95 10.23 -8.52 17.92
CA PHE A 95 9.89 -9.48 16.85
C PHE A 95 8.47 -10.05 16.97
N LYS A 96 8.00 -10.30 18.19
CA LYS A 96 6.62 -10.71 18.43
C LYS A 96 5.65 -9.62 17.96
N ASN A 97 5.93 -8.36 18.28
CA ASN A 97 5.12 -7.21 17.91
C ASN A 97 5.00 -7.07 16.38
N CYS A 98 6.12 -7.18 15.67
CA CYS A 98 6.14 -7.15 14.20
C CYS A 98 5.37 -8.32 13.57
N ILE A 99 5.51 -9.55 14.09
CA ILE A 99 4.76 -10.72 13.59
C ILE A 99 3.26 -10.56 13.81
N ASP A 100 2.84 -10.14 15.01
CA ASP A 100 1.42 -9.92 15.33
C ASP A 100 0.80 -8.87 14.39
N CYS A 101 1.56 -7.82 14.08
CA CYS A 101 1.17 -6.81 13.09
C CYS A 101 1.07 -7.40 11.68
N MET A 102 2.09 -8.16 11.23
CA MET A 102 2.13 -8.78 9.90
C MET A 102 0.97 -9.75 9.67
N ASN A 103 0.54 -10.49 10.70
CA ASN A 103 -0.63 -11.36 10.68
C ASN A 103 -1.95 -10.59 10.49
N THR A 104 -1.99 -9.34 10.93
CA THR A 104 -3.15 -8.45 10.82
C THR A 104 -3.17 -7.75 9.46
N LYS A 105 -2.03 -7.16 9.06
CA LYS A 105 -1.83 -6.46 7.79
C LYS A 105 -0.39 -6.68 7.33
N GLU A 106 -0.22 -7.13 6.09
CA GLU A 106 1.11 -7.21 5.52
C GLU A 106 1.60 -5.80 5.16
N ALA A 107 2.71 -5.38 5.76
CA ALA A 107 3.34 -4.07 5.56
C ALA A 107 4.83 -4.15 5.88
N LEU A 108 5.60 -3.17 5.40
CA LEU A 108 6.93 -2.90 5.91
C LEU A 108 6.80 -2.29 7.31
N TYR A 109 7.42 -2.91 8.30
CA TYR A 109 7.40 -2.43 9.68
C TYR A 109 8.74 -1.88 10.12
N GLY A 110 8.74 -0.74 10.81
CA GLY A 110 9.97 -0.21 11.41
C GLY A 110 9.73 0.55 12.70
N THR A 111 10.83 0.83 13.42
CA THR A 111 10.76 1.35 14.80
C THR A 111 10.49 2.85 14.86
N VAL A 112 10.94 3.61 13.85
CA VAL A 112 10.55 5.02 13.69
C VAL A 112 9.81 5.19 12.38
N GLY A 113 8.62 5.77 12.42
CA GLY A 113 7.91 6.20 11.22
C GLY A 113 7.93 7.70 11.06
N VAL A 114 7.88 8.13 9.80
CA VAL A 114 7.85 9.56 9.44
C VAL A 114 6.61 9.83 8.59
N ILE A 115 5.92 10.93 8.90
CA ILE A 115 4.96 11.56 8.00
C ILE A 115 5.59 12.86 7.52
N PHE A 116 5.71 13.03 6.21
CA PHE A 116 6.29 14.22 5.61
C PHE A 116 5.32 15.40 5.58
N LYS A 117 5.88 16.61 5.54
CA LYS A 117 5.12 17.79 5.12
C LYS A 117 4.80 17.72 3.63
N ASP A 118 3.79 18.47 3.21
CA ASP A 118 3.55 18.70 1.79
C ASP A 118 4.56 19.74 1.25
N SER A 119 5.80 19.29 1.06
CA SER A 119 6.90 20.06 0.46
C SER A 119 7.74 19.20 -0.49
N ASP A 120 8.63 19.86 -1.22
CA ASP A 120 9.67 19.27 -2.07
C ASP A 120 10.94 18.89 -1.27
N LYS A 121 10.90 19.03 0.06
CA LYS A 121 12.05 18.80 0.95
C LYS A 121 11.78 17.64 1.90
N TYR A 122 12.87 17.04 2.37
CA TYR A 122 12.86 16.03 3.41
C TYR A 122 12.58 16.70 4.76
N GLU A 123 11.30 16.97 5.01
CA GLU A 123 10.82 17.65 6.21
C GLU A 123 9.69 16.86 6.86
N HIS A 124 9.87 16.55 8.13
CA HIS A 124 8.89 15.77 8.89
C HIS A 124 7.77 16.69 9.38
N LYS A 125 6.52 16.27 9.17
CA LYS A 125 5.34 16.78 9.87
C LYS A 125 5.28 16.16 11.27
N GLU A 126 5.37 14.84 11.32
CA GLU A 126 5.24 14.05 12.54
C GLU A 126 6.18 12.84 12.49
N ARG A 127 6.61 12.36 13.66
CA ARG A 127 7.34 11.10 13.80
C ARG A 127 6.62 10.23 14.82
N TYR A 128 6.68 8.91 14.64
CA TYR A 128 6.08 7.94 15.57
C TYR A 128 7.08 6.84 15.93
N GLY A 129 6.77 6.08 16.98
CA GLY A 129 7.58 4.96 17.46
C GLY A 129 8.13 5.25 18.84
N TRP A 130 9.40 4.91 19.09
CA TRP A 130 10.03 5.21 20.39
C TRP A 130 10.15 6.72 20.68
N VAL A 131 10.19 7.58 19.64
CA VAL A 131 10.24 9.05 19.77
C VAL A 131 8.89 9.60 20.25
N ASN A 132 7.80 9.18 19.58
CA ASN A 132 6.42 9.50 19.95
C ASN A 132 5.61 8.20 19.98
N PRO A 133 5.51 7.58 21.19
CA PRO A 133 4.79 6.34 21.44
C PRO A 133 3.35 6.32 20.91
N ILE A 134 2.93 5.19 20.33
CA ILE A 134 1.60 4.94 19.77
C ILE A 134 1.04 3.62 20.31
N GLU A 135 -0.26 3.58 20.58
CA GLU A 135 -0.93 2.39 21.16
C GLU A 135 -1.37 1.38 20.09
N GLU A 136 -1.59 1.84 18.85
CA GLU A 136 -1.98 1.01 17.71
C GLU A 136 -1.01 1.22 16.54
N ALA A 137 -0.92 0.22 15.66
CA ALA A 137 -0.07 0.31 14.47
C ALA A 137 -0.52 1.47 13.56
N MET A 138 0.41 2.31 13.14
CA MET A 138 0.11 3.54 12.40
C MET A 138 0.69 3.51 10.98
N PRO A 139 -0.10 3.81 9.92
CA PRO A 139 0.45 4.03 8.59
C PRO A 139 1.33 5.27 8.56
N VAL A 140 2.47 5.18 7.88
CA VAL A 140 3.45 6.28 7.74
C VAL A 140 3.98 6.32 6.31
N ASP A 141 4.67 7.41 5.95
CA ASP A 141 5.25 7.54 4.61
C ASP A 141 6.46 6.62 4.43
N ILE A 142 7.32 6.56 5.45
CA ILE A 142 8.54 5.76 5.51
C ILE A 142 8.80 5.28 6.93
N VAL A 143 9.68 4.29 7.08
CA VAL A 143 10.23 3.86 8.38
C VAL A 143 11.76 3.79 8.36
N GLY A 144 12.37 3.93 9.54
CA GLY A 144 13.82 3.86 9.74
C GLY A 144 14.23 3.11 11.00
N HIS A 145 15.55 3.08 11.28
CA HIS A 145 16.23 2.47 12.44
C HIS A 145 16.16 0.94 12.50
N SER A 146 15.03 0.36 12.10
CA SER A 146 14.87 -1.07 11.89
C SER A 146 13.83 -1.34 10.80
N TRP A 147 13.97 -2.43 10.05
CA TRP A 147 13.05 -2.81 8.99
C TRP A 147 12.72 -4.29 9.09
N PHE A 148 11.47 -4.63 9.42
CA PHE A 148 10.94 -5.99 9.45
C PHE A 148 10.02 -6.22 8.23
N PHE A 149 10.33 -7.22 7.42
CA PHE A 149 9.67 -7.48 6.15
C PHE A 149 9.82 -8.95 5.69
N LYS A 150 9.04 -9.37 4.69
CA LYS A 150 9.22 -10.68 4.05
C LYS A 150 10.45 -10.67 3.14
N ARG A 151 11.32 -11.68 3.23
CA ARG A 151 12.57 -11.80 2.48
C ARG A 151 12.41 -11.54 0.97
N ASP A 152 11.38 -12.11 0.36
CA ASP A 152 11.13 -11.99 -1.09
C ASP A 152 10.88 -10.55 -1.55
N TRP A 153 10.53 -9.65 -0.63
CA TRP A 153 10.33 -8.24 -0.93
C TRP A 153 11.61 -7.48 -1.27
N LEU A 154 12.79 -8.04 -0.94
CA LEU A 154 14.07 -7.49 -1.39
C LEU A 154 14.18 -7.42 -2.92
N SER A 155 13.46 -8.28 -3.64
CA SER A 155 13.39 -8.21 -5.11
C SER A 155 12.82 -6.89 -5.63
N TYR A 156 11.94 -6.23 -4.85
CA TYR A 156 11.44 -4.89 -5.19
C TYR A 156 12.50 -3.82 -4.95
N LEU A 157 13.28 -3.94 -3.88
CA LEU A 157 14.37 -2.99 -3.57
C LEU A 157 15.39 -2.92 -4.71
N THR A 158 15.67 -4.03 -5.40
CA THR A 158 16.67 -4.07 -6.48
C THR A 158 16.07 -3.96 -7.88
N ARG A 159 14.76 -3.68 -7.99
CA ARG A 159 14.03 -3.77 -9.26
C ARG A 159 14.36 -2.64 -10.23
N ASP A 160 14.39 -1.41 -9.73
CA ASP A 160 14.80 -0.25 -10.53
C ASP A 160 16.26 0.05 -10.20
N ARG A 161 17.04 0.39 -11.22
CA ARG A 161 18.37 0.92 -10.99
C ARG A 161 18.20 2.36 -10.47
N LEU A 162 18.73 2.65 -9.30
CA LEU A 162 18.95 4.03 -8.90
C LEU A 162 19.98 4.62 -9.88
N GLU A 163 19.51 5.47 -10.79
CA GLU A 163 20.40 6.29 -11.60
C GLU A 163 21.10 7.26 -10.65
N ASN A 164 22.39 6.98 -10.47
CA ASN A 164 23.41 7.75 -9.77
C ASN A 164 23.80 7.27 -8.36
N ASN A 165 25.12 7.16 -8.23
CA ASN A 165 25.94 6.97 -7.03
C ASN A 165 25.76 8.11 -5.99
N THR A 166 24.71 8.92 -6.07
CA THR A 166 24.45 10.14 -5.29
C THR A 166 23.91 9.86 -3.89
N TYR A 167 23.36 8.66 -3.64
CA TYR A 167 22.70 8.32 -2.38
C TYR A 167 23.42 7.23 -1.59
N PHE A 168 24.74 7.13 -1.75
CA PHE A 168 25.57 6.14 -1.06
C PHE A 168 25.32 6.10 0.46
N SER A 169 25.07 7.26 1.08
CA SER A 169 24.91 7.38 2.54
C SER A 169 23.46 7.60 3.03
N VAL A 170 22.45 7.62 2.16
CA VAL A 170 21.04 7.89 2.53
C VAL A 170 20.02 7.27 1.58
N GLY A 171 18.75 7.32 1.98
CA GLY A 171 17.60 7.16 1.11
C GLY A 171 17.13 5.73 0.92
N GLU A 172 17.81 4.78 1.53
CA GLU A 172 17.41 3.37 1.61
C GLU A 172 16.06 3.19 2.29
N ASP A 173 15.80 3.98 3.33
CA ASP A 173 14.56 4.02 4.08
C ASP A 173 13.36 4.46 3.23
N MET A 174 13.51 5.60 2.56
CA MET A 174 12.51 6.15 1.67
C MET A 174 12.31 5.29 0.44
N TYR A 175 13.41 4.84 -0.16
CA TYR A 175 13.37 4.09 -1.40
C TYR A 175 12.73 2.73 -1.20
N PHE A 176 13.04 2.01 -0.12
CA PHE A 176 12.42 0.71 0.11
C PHE A 176 10.91 0.83 0.28
N SER A 177 10.47 1.78 1.11
CA SER A 177 9.05 2.10 1.30
C SER A 177 8.38 2.42 -0.06
N TYR A 178 8.99 3.30 -0.86
CA TYR A 178 8.51 3.66 -2.19
C TYR A 178 8.40 2.48 -3.16
N MET A 179 9.43 1.63 -3.25
CA MET A 179 9.48 0.51 -4.19
C MET A 179 8.43 -0.56 -3.87
N LEU A 180 8.22 -0.83 -2.58
CA LEU A 180 7.16 -1.72 -2.10
C LEU A 180 5.77 -1.19 -2.47
N HIS A 181 5.54 0.11 -2.26
CA HIS A 181 4.29 0.73 -2.69
C HIS A 181 4.10 0.67 -4.21
N LYS A 182 5.12 1.06 -4.99
CA LYS A 182 5.04 1.18 -6.45
C LYS A 182 4.76 -0.16 -7.13
N TYR A 183 5.46 -1.22 -6.70
CA TYR A 183 5.48 -2.49 -7.42
C TYR A 183 4.65 -3.61 -6.81
N ALA A 184 4.28 -3.47 -5.53
CA ALA A 184 3.57 -4.51 -4.81
C ALA A 184 2.33 -3.99 -4.07
N SER A 185 2.08 -2.67 -4.09
CA SER A 185 1.06 -2.04 -3.25
C SER A 185 1.20 -2.43 -1.78
N ILE A 186 2.42 -2.63 -1.29
CA ILE A 186 2.68 -2.96 0.13
C ILE A 186 2.84 -1.65 0.91
N SER A 187 2.18 -1.57 2.07
CA SER A 187 2.18 -0.37 2.90
C SER A 187 3.38 -0.27 3.85
N THR A 188 3.59 0.91 4.45
CA THR A 188 4.63 1.14 5.45
C THR A 188 4.01 1.57 6.77
N TYR A 189 4.38 0.91 7.87
CA TYR A 189 3.74 1.03 9.18
C TYR A 189 4.75 1.06 10.33
N VAL A 190 4.37 1.73 11.42
CA VAL A 190 5.05 1.61 12.71
C VAL A 190 4.22 0.68 13.60
N PRO A 191 4.79 -0.41 14.15
CA PRO A 191 4.13 -1.22 15.17
C PRO A 191 3.78 -0.43 16.44
N PRO A 192 2.84 -0.90 17.28
CA PRO A 192 2.57 -0.31 18.58
C PRO A 192 3.84 -0.13 19.42
N HIS A 193 3.98 1.05 20.01
CA HIS A 193 4.98 1.40 21.02
C HIS A 193 4.24 1.91 22.27
N PRO A 194 3.50 1.06 23.00
CA PRO A 194 2.68 1.49 24.13
C PRO A 194 3.55 2.02 25.29
N ARG A 195 3.19 3.17 25.87
CA ARG A 195 4.05 3.87 26.84
C ARG A 195 4.38 3.04 28.10
N ASN A 196 3.56 2.05 28.42
CA ASN A 196 3.68 1.19 29.58
C ASN A 196 4.36 -0.18 29.31
N ASP A 197 4.74 -0.48 28.06
CA ASP A 197 5.43 -1.73 27.70
C ASP A 197 6.58 -1.48 26.73
N ILE A 198 7.70 -0.97 27.29
CA ILE A 198 8.93 -0.66 26.54
C ILE A 198 9.55 -1.90 25.87
N ASP A 199 9.20 -3.12 26.30
CA ASP A 199 9.68 -4.34 25.64
C ASP A 199 9.15 -4.46 24.21
N MET A 200 8.05 -3.78 23.87
CA MET A 200 7.49 -3.78 22.52
C MET A 200 8.21 -2.82 21.57
N PHE A 201 9.16 -2.01 22.05
CA PHE A 201 9.78 -0.95 21.26
C PHE A 201 10.89 -1.53 20.38
N GLY A 202 10.97 -1.05 19.13
CA GLY A 202 12.06 -1.47 18.24
C GLY A 202 13.40 -0.78 18.53
N SER A 203 13.40 0.23 19.41
CA SER A 203 14.60 0.78 20.04
C SER A 203 14.26 1.28 21.44
N ASN A 204 15.11 0.99 22.42
CA ASN A 204 14.98 1.56 23.76
C ASN A 204 15.25 3.08 23.69
N PRO A 205 14.33 3.94 24.20
CA PRO A 205 14.48 5.39 24.09
C PRO A 205 15.79 5.93 24.69
N ASN A 206 16.25 5.37 25.82
CA ASN A 206 17.47 5.84 26.49
C ASN A 206 18.70 5.61 25.62
N THR A 207 18.84 4.39 25.08
CA THR A 207 19.96 4.04 24.18
C THR A 207 19.82 4.72 22.83
N GLY A 208 18.59 4.84 22.30
CA GLY A 208 18.30 5.53 21.04
C GLY A 208 18.75 6.99 21.07
N TYR A 209 18.47 7.72 22.16
CA TYR A 209 19.01 9.07 22.34
C TYR A 209 20.52 9.09 22.56
N LYS A 210 21.03 8.24 23.46
CA LYS A 210 22.46 8.18 23.80
C LYS A 210 23.34 7.93 22.56
N TYR A 211 22.96 6.96 21.73
CA TYR A 211 23.76 6.51 20.59
C TYR A 211 23.45 7.29 19.31
N GLY A 212 22.21 7.70 19.09
CA GLY A 212 21.82 8.49 17.91
C GLY A 212 22.30 9.95 17.95
N CYS A 213 22.62 10.48 19.14
CA CYS A 213 23.10 11.86 19.33
C CYS A 213 24.56 11.95 19.80
N ASP A 214 25.35 10.89 19.61
CA ASP A 214 26.75 10.78 20.03
C ASP A 214 27.76 11.62 19.21
N GLY A 215 27.27 12.41 18.25
CA GLY A 215 28.11 13.21 17.35
C GLY A 215 28.73 12.41 16.19
N ASN A 216 28.52 11.09 16.12
CA ASN A 216 29.02 10.25 15.03
C ASN A 216 28.05 10.16 13.84
N THR A 217 26.97 10.94 13.82
CA THR A 217 26.11 11.12 12.64
C THR A 217 26.89 11.80 11.52
N GLY A 218 26.75 11.35 10.27
CA GLY A 218 27.45 11.98 9.14
C GLY A 218 27.12 13.48 9.02
N SER A 219 28.13 14.31 8.79
CA SER A 219 28.00 15.76 8.60
C SER A 219 27.47 16.08 7.18
N ASN A 220 26.63 17.12 7.07
CA ASN A 220 26.06 17.66 5.80
C ASN A 220 25.16 16.74 4.96
N ILE A 221 24.29 15.94 5.58
CA ILE A 221 23.41 15.01 4.85
C ILE A 221 22.09 15.65 4.37
N LYS A 222 21.68 16.81 4.92
CA LYS A 222 20.33 17.35 4.67
C LYS A 222 20.05 17.67 3.20
N SER A 223 21.03 18.20 2.44
CA SER A 223 20.87 18.42 0.99
C SER A 223 20.69 17.10 0.25
N THR A 224 21.49 16.09 0.57
CA THR A 224 21.39 14.76 -0.05
C THR A 224 20.05 14.08 0.24
N PHE A 225 19.49 14.25 1.44
CA PHE A 225 18.13 13.78 1.75
C PHE A 225 17.07 14.50 0.90
N ASN A 226 17.19 15.82 0.72
CA ASN A 226 16.26 16.56 -0.13
C ASN A 226 16.34 16.11 -1.59
N ASP A 227 17.54 15.89 -2.11
CA ASP A 227 17.76 15.42 -3.49
C ASP A 227 17.16 14.03 -3.68
N ALA A 228 17.40 13.11 -2.73
CA ALA A 228 16.82 11.78 -2.72
C ALA A 228 15.29 11.86 -2.72
N TYR A 229 14.72 12.62 -1.78
CA TYR A 229 13.28 12.78 -1.65
C TYR A 229 12.63 13.38 -2.91
N THR A 230 13.24 14.43 -3.49
CA THR A 230 12.78 15.04 -4.74
C THR A 230 12.81 14.04 -5.88
N GLY A 231 13.90 13.25 -6.01
CA GLY A 231 14.01 12.19 -7.00
C GLY A 231 12.88 11.15 -6.88
N LEU A 232 12.53 10.75 -5.66
CA LEU A 232 11.40 9.84 -5.42
C LEU A 232 10.07 10.46 -5.81
N GLN A 233 9.84 11.74 -5.48
CA GLN A 233 8.62 12.45 -5.86
C GLN A 233 8.46 12.55 -7.37
N MET A 234 9.56 12.82 -8.11
CA MET A 234 9.58 12.78 -9.58
C MET A 234 9.24 11.38 -10.11
N GLY A 235 9.67 10.33 -9.41
CA GLY A 235 9.30 8.94 -9.69
C GLY A 235 7.84 8.58 -9.38
N GLY A 236 7.10 9.44 -8.68
CA GLY A 236 5.70 9.21 -8.31
C GLY A 236 5.46 8.89 -6.84
N PHE A 237 6.47 9.01 -5.97
CA PHE A 237 6.26 8.95 -4.52
C PHE A 237 5.30 10.05 -4.06
N THR A 238 4.29 9.67 -3.29
CA THR A 238 3.31 10.58 -2.71
C THR A 238 3.23 10.35 -1.20
N ASN A 239 3.23 11.44 -0.44
CA ASN A 239 3.07 11.40 1.00
C ASN A 239 1.59 11.35 1.40
N LEU A 240 1.35 10.89 2.61
CA LEU A 240 0.03 10.72 3.20
C LEU A 240 -0.69 12.09 3.28
N VAL A 241 0.01 13.17 3.66
CA VAL A 241 -0.59 14.51 3.80
C VAL A 241 -1.26 15.00 2.50
N LYS A 242 -0.72 14.68 1.32
CA LYS A 242 -1.35 15.00 0.03
C LYS A 242 -2.73 14.37 -0.14
N ARG A 243 -3.04 13.27 0.55
CA ARG A 243 -4.38 12.65 0.52
C ARG A 243 -5.44 13.50 1.17
N VAL A 244 -5.10 14.30 2.19
CA VAL A 244 -6.06 15.19 2.88
C VAL A 244 -6.67 16.21 1.92
N ASN A 245 -5.86 16.70 0.97
CA ASN A 245 -6.26 17.73 0.00
C ASN A 245 -6.47 17.17 -1.41
N ALA A 246 -6.58 15.85 -1.56
CA ALA A 246 -6.77 15.24 -2.87
C ALA A 246 -8.12 15.65 -3.48
N THR A 247 -8.14 15.71 -4.81
CA THR A 247 -9.36 15.95 -5.61
C THR A 247 -9.59 14.82 -6.58
N SER A 248 -10.81 14.70 -7.10
CA SER A 248 -11.11 13.71 -8.13
C SER A 248 -10.26 13.92 -9.39
N ILE A 249 -9.87 15.15 -9.71
CA ILE A 249 -9.01 15.43 -10.86
C ILE A 249 -7.60 14.87 -10.63
N THR A 250 -6.99 15.22 -9.49
CA THR A 250 -5.63 14.75 -9.17
C THR A 250 -5.53 13.23 -9.06
N ASP A 251 -6.57 12.59 -8.53
CA ASP A 251 -6.64 11.13 -8.45
C ASP A 251 -6.85 10.48 -9.82
N LEU A 252 -7.63 11.10 -10.70
CA LEU A 252 -7.78 10.59 -12.06
C LEU A 252 -6.44 10.64 -12.78
N ASP A 253 -5.72 11.76 -12.73
CA ASP A 253 -4.40 11.91 -13.34
C ASP A 253 -3.40 10.87 -12.81
N MET A 254 -3.47 10.55 -11.51
CA MET A 254 -2.71 9.43 -10.94
C MET A 254 -3.08 8.10 -11.61
N PHE A 255 -4.37 7.74 -11.67
CA PHE A 255 -4.80 6.47 -12.27
C PHE A 255 -4.50 6.37 -13.77
N LEU A 256 -4.64 7.47 -14.52
CA LEU A 256 -4.28 7.51 -15.94
C LEU A 256 -2.78 7.25 -16.14
N ARG A 257 -1.90 7.84 -15.31
CA ARG A 257 -0.47 7.53 -15.35
C ARG A 257 -0.18 6.08 -15.03
N LYS A 258 -0.82 5.52 -13.99
CA LYS A 258 -0.66 4.09 -13.63
C LYS A 258 -1.09 3.18 -14.78
N MET A 259 -2.19 3.51 -15.47
CA MET A 259 -2.65 2.79 -16.65
C MET A 259 -1.66 2.89 -17.81
N THR A 260 -1.15 4.09 -18.12
CA THR A 260 -0.14 4.28 -19.17
C THR A 260 1.14 3.46 -18.90
N ASN A 261 1.57 3.43 -17.64
CA ASN A 261 2.77 2.69 -17.24
C ASN A 261 2.53 1.19 -17.03
N MET A 262 1.28 0.73 -17.13
CA MET A 262 0.86 -0.63 -16.79
C MET A 262 1.30 -1.04 -15.37
N GLU A 263 1.25 -0.09 -14.44
CA GLU A 263 1.48 -0.33 -13.02
C GLU A 263 0.25 -1.03 -12.43
N PRO A 264 0.38 -2.20 -11.81
CA PRO A 264 -0.76 -2.91 -11.26
C PRO A 264 -1.48 -2.11 -10.17
N PHE A 265 -2.82 -2.11 -10.22
CA PHE A 265 -3.68 -1.62 -9.14
C PHE A 265 -5.11 -2.12 -9.34
N ALA A 266 -5.87 -2.22 -8.24
CA ALA A 266 -7.30 -2.44 -8.29
C ALA A 266 -8.06 -1.24 -7.72
N LEU A 267 -9.24 -0.98 -8.26
CA LEU A 267 -10.15 0.08 -7.80
C LEU A 267 -11.58 -0.42 -7.73
N ILE A 268 -12.16 -0.41 -6.53
CA ILE A 268 -13.58 -0.63 -6.30
C ILE A 268 -14.27 0.69 -5.90
N ARG A 269 -15.56 0.87 -6.21
CA ARG A 269 -16.27 2.14 -5.90
C ARG A 269 -17.61 1.90 -5.18
N PRO A 270 -17.61 1.48 -3.91
CA PRO A 270 -18.83 1.34 -3.14
C PRO A 270 -19.43 2.73 -2.85
N ALA A 271 -20.66 2.96 -3.31
CA ALA A 271 -21.35 4.24 -3.18
C ALA A 271 -22.65 4.09 -2.37
N ASP A 272 -23.67 4.87 -2.71
CA ASP A 272 -24.99 4.89 -2.10
C ASP A 272 -25.73 3.55 -2.25
N GLY A 273 -25.73 2.96 -3.45
CA GLY A 273 -26.37 1.67 -3.70
C GLY A 273 -25.76 0.54 -2.87
N GLU A 274 -24.43 0.41 -2.87
CA GLU A 274 -23.74 -0.58 -2.04
C GLU A 274 -23.93 -0.32 -0.54
N TYR A 275 -24.01 0.94 -0.11
CA TYR A 275 -24.25 1.28 1.29
C TYR A 275 -25.60 0.73 1.76
N GLN A 276 -26.65 0.89 0.96
CA GLN A 276 -27.98 0.35 1.27
C GLN A 276 -28.01 -1.18 1.35
N VAL A 277 -27.28 -1.88 0.46
CA VAL A 277 -27.10 -3.34 0.56
C VAL A 277 -26.43 -3.71 1.88
N LEU A 278 -25.39 -2.96 2.30
CA LEU A 278 -24.68 -3.19 3.56
C LEU A 278 -25.53 -2.87 4.81
N GLN A 279 -26.49 -1.95 4.70
CA GLN A 279 -27.52 -1.71 5.72
C GLN A 279 -28.65 -2.75 5.70
N ASP A 280 -28.61 -3.72 4.78
CA ASP A 280 -29.65 -4.76 4.62
C ASP A 280 -31.02 -4.21 4.18
N ASN A 281 -31.03 -3.07 3.49
CA ASN A 281 -32.25 -2.46 3.00
C ASN A 281 -32.60 -3.01 1.62
N THR A 282 -33.83 -3.52 1.46
CA THR A 282 -34.34 -3.90 0.12
C THR A 282 -34.37 -2.68 -0.78
N LEU A 283 -33.81 -2.79 -1.98
CA LEU A 283 -33.75 -1.70 -2.94
C LEU A 283 -33.82 -2.21 -4.38
N THR A 284 -34.44 -1.41 -5.24
CA THR A 284 -34.38 -1.58 -6.70
C THR A 284 -33.68 -0.37 -7.27
N ASN A 285 -32.61 -0.58 -8.04
CA ASN A 285 -31.84 0.51 -8.59
C ASN A 285 -32.44 1.03 -9.91
N ILE A 286 -31.86 2.10 -10.47
CA ILE A 286 -32.30 2.70 -11.75
C ILE A 286 -32.13 1.75 -12.96
N ASP A 287 -31.21 0.79 -12.87
CA ASP A 287 -30.98 -0.25 -13.87
C ASP A 287 -31.87 -1.50 -13.65
N ARG A 288 -32.83 -1.42 -12.72
CA ARG A 288 -33.88 -2.40 -12.43
C ARG A 288 -33.43 -3.73 -11.83
N TRP A 289 -32.20 -3.85 -11.36
CA TRP A 289 -31.86 -4.96 -10.47
C TRP A 289 -32.37 -4.68 -9.06
N THR A 290 -32.72 -5.74 -8.33
CA THR A 290 -33.29 -5.66 -6.98
C THR A 290 -32.45 -6.47 -6.01
N PHE A 291 -31.97 -5.82 -4.96
CA PHE A 291 -31.49 -6.51 -3.77
C PHE A 291 -32.67 -6.67 -2.81
N VAL A 292 -32.95 -7.90 -2.40
CA VAL A 292 -33.93 -8.22 -1.36
C VAL A 292 -33.16 -8.41 -0.05
N LYS A 293 -33.65 -7.81 1.03
CA LYS A 293 -33.03 -7.93 2.36
C LYS A 293 -32.81 -9.40 2.74
N GLY A 294 -31.73 -9.66 3.46
CA GLY A 294 -31.22 -11.00 3.67
C GLY A 294 -30.41 -11.51 2.48
N GLY A 295 -30.22 -12.82 2.43
CA GLY A 295 -29.40 -13.46 1.40
C GLY A 295 -27.90 -13.27 1.57
N LYS A 296 -27.14 -13.76 0.59
CA LYS A 296 -25.68 -13.86 0.63
C LYS A 296 -24.98 -12.59 0.15
N LEU A 297 -25.63 -11.80 -0.71
CA LEU A 297 -25.01 -10.63 -1.37
C LEU A 297 -24.42 -9.62 -0.37
N LYS A 298 -25.15 -9.29 0.70
CA LYS A 298 -24.67 -8.38 1.74
C LYS A 298 -23.35 -8.86 2.34
N THR A 299 -23.31 -10.13 2.73
CA THR A 299 -22.13 -10.75 3.34
C THR A 299 -20.97 -10.83 2.36
N ASP A 300 -21.22 -11.20 1.10
CA ASP A 300 -20.17 -11.25 0.07
C ASP A 300 -19.63 -9.86 -0.27
N LEU A 301 -20.49 -8.84 -0.31
CA LEU A 301 -20.10 -7.45 -0.53
C LEU A 301 -19.26 -6.90 0.64
N ASP A 302 -19.69 -7.15 1.88
CA ASP A 302 -18.95 -6.77 3.09
C ASP A 302 -17.55 -7.40 3.11
N ASN A 303 -17.49 -8.71 2.84
CA ASN A 303 -16.23 -9.45 2.72
C ASN A 303 -15.37 -8.95 1.56
N GLY A 304 -15.97 -8.60 0.43
CA GLY A 304 -15.26 -8.07 -0.73
C GLY A 304 -14.59 -6.73 -0.44
N ILE A 305 -15.30 -5.80 0.21
CA ILE A 305 -14.72 -4.50 0.57
C ILE A 305 -13.65 -4.67 1.65
N LYS A 306 -13.88 -5.54 2.66
CA LYS A 306 -12.87 -5.86 3.68
C LYS A 306 -11.60 -6.45 3.06
N MET A 307 -11.74 -7.35 2.09
CA MET A 307 -10.62 -7.92 1.34
C MET A 307 -9.89 -6.85 0.52
N ALA A 308 -10.63 -6.00 -0.20
CA ALA A 308 -10.04 -4.89 -0.94
C ALA A 308 -9.20 -3.97 -0.04
N SER A 309 -9.74 -3.56 1.11
CA SER A 309 -9.02 -2.72 2.08
C SER A 309 -7.81 -3.43 2.69
N LYS A 310 -7.90 -4.73 2.98
CA LYS A 310 -6.79 -5.53 3.51
C LYS A 310 -5.62 -5.60 2.51
N HIS A 311 -5.92 -5.78 1.23
CA HIS A 311 -4.93 -5.97 0.16
C HIS A 311 -4.63 -4.68 -0.61
N ASN A 312 -4.83 -3.51 0.00
CA ASN A 312 -4.41 -2.22 -0.56
C ASN A 312 -4.99 -1.93 -1.97
N CYS A 313 -6.22 -2.41 -2.21
CA CYS A 313 -7.01 -1.98 -3.36
C CYS A 313 -7.54 -0.57 -3.08
N TYR A 314 -7.53 0.28 -4.11
CA TYR A 314 -8.14 1.60 -4.00
C TYR A 314 -9.65 1.48 -3.80
N VAL A 315 -10.18 2.23 -2.84
CA VAL A 315 -11.62 2.25 -2.56
C VAL A 315 -12.15 3.66 -2.79
N GLY A 316 -12.97 3.80 -3.83
CA GLY A 316 -13.69 5.01 -4.18
C GLY A 316 -14.93 5.18 -3.31
N ILE A 317 -14.90 6.13 -2.38
CA ILE A 317 -16.00 6.41 -1.44
C ILE A 317 -16.64 7.78 -1.71
N PRO A 318 -17.88 8.02 -1.23
CA PRO A 318 -18.48 9.36 -1.27
C PRO A 318 -17.60 10.41 -0.57
N CYS A 319 -17.30 11.54 -1.24
CA CYS A 319 -16.59 12.68 -0.65
C CYS A 319 -17.44 13.42 0.40
N GLU A 320 -16.81 14.36 1.11
CA GLU A 320 -17.50 15.37 1.95
C GLU A 320 -18.63 16.08 1.18
N CYS A 321 -18.37 16.40 -0.08
CA CYS A 321 -19.29 17.07 -1.00
C CYS A 321 -20.46 16.24 -1.53
N CYS A 322 -20.52 14.95 -1.19
CA CYS A 322 -21.58 14.02 -1.61
C CYS A 322 -22.27 13.42 -0.39
N SER A 323 -21.51 12.85 0.55
CA SER A 323 -22.01 12.39 1.84
C SER A 323 -20.82 12.15 2.79
N LEU A 324 -20.54 13.12 3.66
CA LEU A 324 -19.47 13.00 4.66
C LEU A 324 -19.71 11.82 5.61
N GLU A 325 -20.95 11.64 6.07
CA GLU A 325 -21.33 10.57 7.00
C GLU A 325 -21.07 9.18 6.40
N MET A 326 -21.56 8.94 5.17
CA MET A 326 -21.38 7.66 4.48
C MET A 326 -19.90 7.39 4.18
N GLY A 327 -19.18 8.41 3.73
CA GLY A 327 -17.74 8.33 3.51
C GLY A 327 -16.99 7.90 4.77
N ARG A 328 -17.22 8.56 5.90
CA ARG A 328 -16.59 8.21 7.19
C ARG A 328 -17.02 6.84 7.69
N TRP A 329 -18.26 6.44 7.46
CA TRP A 329 -18.73 5.09 7.79
C TRP A 329 -17.90 4.02 7.07
N TYR A 330 -17.63 4.17 5.76
CA TYR A 330 -16.77 3.24 5.02
C TYR A 330 -15.34 3.22 5.58
N ILE A 331 -14.74 4.39 5.83
CA ILE A 331 -13.39 4.50 6.39
C ILE A 331 -13.28 3.75 7.72
N ASN A 332 -14.20 4.03 8.64
CA ASN A 332 -14.18 3.48 9.99
C ASN A 332 -14.48 1.97 9.99
N LYS A 333 -15.50 1.54 9.24
CA LYS A 333 -15.94 0.14 9.22
C LYS A 333 -14.83 -0.78 8.69
N TYR A 334 -14.14 -0.37 7.64
CA TYR A 334 -13.13 -1.20 6.97
C TYR A 334 -11.69 -0.82 7.33
N LYS A 335 -11.48 0.11 8.28
CA LYS A 335 -10.18 0.63 8.70
C LYS A 335 -9.31 1.01 7.49
N MET A 336 -9.89 1.76 6.56
CA MET A 336 -9.26 2.05 5.28
C MET A 336 -7.99 2.88 5.46
N GLU A 337 -6.92 2.49 4.79
CA GLU A 337 -5.68 3.23 4.80
C GLU A 337 -5.79 4.49 3.92
N PRO A 338 -5.46 5.69 4.43
CA PRO A 338 -5.61 6.96 3.71
C PRO A 338 -5.06 6.98 2.28
N LYS A 339 -3.94 6.29 2.06
CA LYS A 339 -3.25 6.20 0.76
C LYS A 339 -4.10 5.54 -0.34
N TYR A 340 -4.99 4.62 0.04
CA TYR A 340 -5.81 3.85 -0.88
C TYR A 340 -7.28 4.30 -0.89
N ILE A 341 -7.62 5.41 -0.24
CA ILE A 341 -8.95 6.02 -0.33
C ILE A 341 -8.98 6.93 -1.56
N THR A 342 -10.01 6.82 -2.40
CA THR A 342 -10.27 7.73 -3.53
C THR A 342 -11.77 8.02 -3.65
N PHE A 343 -12.24 8.52 -4.79
CA PHE A 343 -13.59 9.01 -5.00
C PHE A 343 -14.50 7.97 -5.66
N ALA A 344 -15.70 7.77 -5.12
CA ALA A 344 -16.73 6.95 -5.76
C ALA A 344 -17.09 7.47 -7.16
N ASN A 345 -16.95 8.78 -7.38
CA ASN A 345 -17.26 9.46 -8.63
C ASN A 345 -16.05 9.67 -9.56
N ILE A 346 -14.95 8.95 -9.37
CA ILE A 346 -13.67 9.20 -10.05
C ILE A 346 -13.73 9.17 -11.59
N PHE A 347 -14.61 8.37 -12.20
CA PHE A 347 -14.76 8.26 -13.66
C PHE A 347 -15.98 9.01 -14.22
N VAL A 348 -16.67 9.78 -13.38
CA VAL A 348 -17.92 10.50 -13.75
C VAL A 348 -17.79 11.99 -13.43
N ASN A 349 -18.87 12.76 -13.56
CA ASN A 349 -18.87 14.20 -13.30
C ASN A 349 -17.81 14.92 -14.15
N ARG A 350 -17.03 15.85 -13.57
CA ARG A 350 -15.97 16.58 -14.27
C ARG A 350 -14.93 15.69 -14.96
N ASN A 351 -14.69 14.51 -14.41
CA ASN A 351 -13.68 13.59 -14.90
C ASN A 351 -14.11 12.80 -16.13
N TRP A 352 -15.41 12.70 -16.41
CA TRP A 352 -15.95 11.80 -17.42
C TRP A 352 -15.34 12.04 -18.81
N LYS A 353 -15.24 13.30 -19.23
CA LYS A 353 -14.68 13.66 -20.54
C LYS A 353 -13.21 13.26 -20.67
N THR A 354 -12.40 13.61 -19.67
CA THR A 354 -10.97 13.28 -19.67
C THR A 354 -10.76 11.77 -19.67
N TRP A 355 -11.54 11.04 -18.88
CA TRP A 355 -11.53 9.58 -18.82
C TRP A 355 -11.83 8.93 -20.18
N ILE A 356 -12.93 9.33 -20.83
CA ILE A 356 -13.32 8.81 -22.13
C ILE A 356 -12.31 9.19 -23.21
N ALA A 357 -11.87 10.46 -23.25
CA ALA A 357 -10.88 10.93 -24.21
C ALA A 357 -9.55 10.17 -24.06
N TYR A 358 -9.13 9.89 -22.83
CA TYR A 358 -7.93 9.09 -22.58
C TYR A 358 -8.06 7.68 -23.16
N ILE A 359 -9.16 6.97 -22.89
CA ILE A 359 -9.34 5.60 -23.41
C ILE A 359 -9.33 5.57 -24.94
N LEU A 360 -10.09 6.46 -25.57
CA LEU A 360 -10.26 6.49 -27.02
C LEU A 360 -8.99 6.95 -27.73
N SER A 361 -8.38 8.05 -27.26
CA SER A 361 -7.21 8.64 -27.93
C SER A 361 -5.97 7.77 -27.83
N ASN A 362 -5.80 7.06 -26.71
CA ASN A 362 -4.68 6.14 -26.50
C ASN A 362 -4.99 4.70 -26.95
N ARG A 363 -6.19 4.44 -27.48
CA ARG A 363 -6.67 3.10 -27.88
C ARG A 363 -6.40 2.04 -26.80
N ILE A 364 -6.76 2.37 -25.56
CA ILE A 364 -6.52 1.49 -24.42
C ILE A 364 -7.23 0.16 -24.65
N GLN A 365 -6.46 -0.92 -24.65
CA GLN A 365 -6.94 -2.28 -24.78
C GLN A 365 -7.34 -2.85 -23.42
N PHE A 366 -8.54 -3.41 -23.33
CA PHE A 366 -9.04 -3.99 -22.08
C PHE A 366 -10.00 -5.16 -22.28
N THR A 367 -10.08 -6.02 -21.26
CA THR A 367 -11.18 -6.97 -21.09
C THR A 367 -12.34 -6.26 -20.41
N PHE A 368 -13.53 -6.32 -21.02
CA PHE A 368 -14.74 -5.73 -20.48
C PHE A 368 -15.66 -6.79 -19.87
N ILE A 369 -16.09 -6.55 -18.64
CA ILE A 369 -16.99 -7.42 -17.89
C ILE A 369 -18.20 -6.59 -17.47
N GLY A 370 -19.30 -6.70 -18.20
CA GLY A 370 -20.44 -5.80 -18.05
C GLY A 370 -21.70 -6.28 -18.75
N PRO A 371 -22.79 -5.50 -18.74
CA PRO A 371 -24.07 -5.88 -19.33
C PRO A 371 -23.98 -6.02 -20.85
N ASN A 372 -25.01 -6.65 -21.44
CA ASN A 372 -25.13 -6.87 -22.88
C ASN A 372 -25.05 -5.57 -23.70
N LYS A 373 -23.87 -5.30 -24.28
CA LYS A 373 -23.60 -4.57 -25.54
C LYS A 373 -22.22 -3.92 -25.50
N LEU A 374 -21.42 -4.14 -26.54
CA LEU A 374 -20.10 -3.51 -26.69
C LEU A 374 -20.20 -2.27 -27.60
N PRO A 375 -19.57 -1.16 -27.23
CA PRO A 375 -19.42 -0.02 -28.10
C PRO A 375 -18.29 -0.26 -29.11
N ALA A 376 -18.53 0.03 -30.39
CA ALA A 376 -17.58 -0.22 -31.48
C ALA A 376 -16.34 0.69 -31.41
N GLU A 377 -16.43 1.81 -30.70
CA GLU A 377 -15.39 2.83 -30.58
C GLU A 377 -14.24 2.42 -29.65
N PHE A 378 -14.46 1.42 -28.79
CA PHE A 378 -13.48 1.00 -27.78
C PHE A 378 -12.68 -0.21 -28.24
N SER A 379 -11.40 -0.26 -27.86
CA SER A 379 -10.51 -1.38 -28.15
C SER A 379 -10.72 -2.53 -27.15
N VAL A 380 -11.91 -3.14 -27.17
CA VAL A 380 -12.25 -4.26 -26.28
C VAL A 380 -11.60 -5.54 -26.81
N GLU A 381 -10.62 -6.06 -26.07
CA GLU A 381 -9.94 -7.32 -26.43
C GLU A 381 -10.83 -8.54 -26.21
N LYS A 382 -11.59 -8.51 -25.11
CA LYS A 382 -12.45 -9.60 -24.69
C LYS A 382 -13.65 -9.06 -23.94
N TYR A 383 -14.79 -9.74 -24.11
CA TYR A 383 -16.03 -9.40 -23.44
C TYR A 383 -16.58 -10.58 -22.65
N ILE A 384 -17.05 -10.31 -21.44
CA ILE A 384 -17.73 -11.27 -20.57
C ILE A 384 -19.02 -10.62 -20.08
N ASN A 385 -20.15 -11.27 -20.37
CA ASN A 385 -21.45 -10.75 -19.98
C ASN A 385 -21.70 -10.93 -18.48
N ILE A 386 -22.17 -9.87 -17.82
CA ILE A 386 -22.83 -9.96 -16.51
C ILE A 386 -24.33 -10.07 -16.77
N PRO A 387 -25.00 -11.15 -16.34
CA PRO A 387 -26.45 -11.26 -16.45
C PRO A 387 -27.15 -10.05 -15.81
N LEU A 388 -28.12 -9.47 -16.52
CA LEU A 388 -28.77 -8.21 -16.12
C LEU A 388 -29.33 -8.24 -14.68
N TYR A 389 -29.85 -9.39 -14.26
CA TYR A 389 -30.45 -9.60 -12.94
C TYR A 389 -29.58 -10.50 -12.03
N LEU A 390 -28.27 -10.58 -12.27
CA LEU A 390 -27.36 -11.38 -11.44
C LEU A 390 -27.42 -10.97 -9.96
N VAL A 391 -27.72 -9.71 -9.67
CA VAL A 391 -27.91 -9.26 -8.28
C VAL A 391 -29.14 -9.93 -7.65
N ASN A 392 -30.23 -10.10 -8.40
CA ASN A 392 -31.45 -10.74 -7.94
C ASN A 392 -31.25 -12.24 -7.68
N SER A 393 -30.39 -12.90 -8.48
CA SER A 393 -30.08 -14.33 -8.38
C SER A 393 -28.72 -14.61 -7.72
N TRP A 394 -28.16 -13.65 -6.97
CA TRP A 394 -26.80 -13.76 -6.43
C TRP A 394 -26.60 -14.99 -5.55
N ASP A 395 -27.61 -15.35 -4.76
CA ASP A 395 -27.55 -16.47 -3.84
C ASP A 395 -27.39 -17.82 -4.56
N THR A 396 -27.90 -17.95 -5.79
CA THR A 396 -27.78 -19.17 -6.60
C THR A 396 -26.61 -19.11 -7.58
N ASP A 397 -26.38 -17.94 -8.19
CA ASP A 397 -25.52 -17.82 -9.37
C ASP A 397 -24.17 -17.14 -9.06
N GLY A 398 -24.05 -16.47 -7.90
CA GLY A 398 -22.92 -15.62 -7.55
C GLY A 398 -21.59 -16.38 -7.50
N ASP A 399 -21.55 -17.58 -6.90
CA ASP A 399 -20.33 -18.38 -6.82
C ASP A 399 -19.87 -18.86 -8.20
N ASN A 400 -20.80 -19.28 -9.05
CA ASN A 400 -20.48 -19.69 -10.43
C ASN A 400 -19.92 -18.51 -11.24
N PHE A 401 -20.52 -17.33 -11.09
CA PHE A 401 -20.02 -16.11 -11.73
C PHE A 401 -18.59 -15.78 -11.27
N ILE A 402 -18.36 -15.74 -9.96
CA ILE A 402 -17.03 -15.44 -9.40
C ILE A 402 -15.99 -16.47 -9.85
N ASN A 403 -16.31 -17.77 -9.81
CA ASN A 403 -15.40 -18.82 -10.25
C ASN A 403 -15.04 -18.70 -11.74
N MET A 404 -16.01 -18.35 -12.59
CA MET A 404 -15.78 -18.06 -14.00
C MET A 404 -14.80 -16.89 -14.18
N ILE A 405 -15.02 -15.78 -13.48
CA ILE A 405 -14.14 -14.60 -13.56
C ILE A 405 -12.73 -14.92 -13.05
N LEU A 406 -12.59 -15.62 -11.93
CA LEU A 406 -11.29 -16.02 -11.40
C LEU A 406 -10.55 -16.95 -12.35
N LYS A 407 -11.23 -17.95 -12.91
CA LYS A 407 -10.64 -18.85 -13.92
C LYS A 407 -10.17 -18.10 -15.16
N GLU A 408 -10.89 -17.07 -15.59
CA GLU A 408 -10.49 -16.25 -16.72
C GLU A 408 -9.24 -15.42 -16.41
N THR A 409 -9.24 -14.72 -15.27
CA THR A 409 -8.21 -13.75 -14.91
C THR A 409 -6.94 -14.36 -14.31
N GLN A 410 -6.95 -15.64 -13.92
CA GLN A 410 -5.82 -16.29 -13.20
C GLN A 410 -4.47 -16.21 -13.96
N ASN A 411 -4.50 -16.24 -15.29
CA ASN A 411 -3.29 -16.25 -16.13
C ASN A 411 -2.97 -14.88 -16.74
N TYR A 412 -3.76 -13.86 -16.45
CA TYR A 412 -3.52 -12.52 -16.98
C TYR A 412 -2.24 -11.95 -16.39
N LYS A 413 -1.45 -11.28 -17.22
CA LYS A 413 -0.25 -10.55 -16.80
C LYS A 413 -0.24 -9.21 -17.51
N ARG A 414 -0.16 -8.12 -16.74
CA ARG A 414 -0.18 -6.75 -17.27
C ARG A 414 -1.37 -6.52 -18.22
N LYS A 415 -2.57 -6.90 -17.79
CA LYS A 415 -3.84 -6.63 -18.49
C LYS A 415 -4.66 -5.58 -17.76
N ILE A 416 -5.55 -4.91 -18.50
CA ILE A 416 -6.57 -4.02 -17.95
C ILE A 416 -7.92 -4.73 -18.03
N VAL A 417 -8.63 -4.81 -16.91
CA VAL A 417 -9.95 -5.42 -16.80
C VAL A 417 -10.92 -4.40 -16.21
N MET A 418 -11.96 -4.07 -16.97
CA MET A 418 -12.96 -3.08 -16.60
C MET A 418 -14.30 -3.75 -16.30
N PHE A 419 -14.85 -3.50 -15.11
CA PHE A 419 -16.11 -4.05 -14.64
C PHE A 419 -17.21 -2.99 -14.58
N ALA A 420 -18.40 -3.37 -15.04
CA ALA A 420 -19.63 -2.58 -14.91
C ALA A 420 -20.79 -3.48 -14.43
N GLY A 421 -20.86 -3.76 -13.12
CA GLY A 421 -21.77 -4.75 -12.55
C GLY A 421 -22.32 -4.40 -11.16
N GLY A 422 -22.38 -3.11 -10.82
CA GLY A 422 -22.92 -2.65 -9.52
C GLY A 422 -22.19 -3.30 -8.32
N PRO A 423 -22.91 -3.89 -7.35
CA PRO A 423 -22.29 -4.50 -6.16
C PRO A 423 -21.39 -5.70 -6.51
N VAL A 424 -21.72 -6.45 -7.57
CA VAL A 424 -20.95 -7.64 -8.00
C VAL A 424 -19.53 -7.27 -8.42
N SER A 425 -19.34 -6.10 -9.02
CA SER A 425 -18.01 -5.63 -9.42
C SER A 425 -17.05 -5.54 -8.23
N LYS A 426 -17.53 -5.09 -7.06
CA LYS A 426 -16.69 -4.92 -5.86
C LYS A 426 -16.18 -6.28 -5.38
N ILE A 427 -17.06 -7.28 -5.38
CA ILE A 427 -16.78 -8.66 -4.96
C ILE A 427 -15.82 -9.33 -5.94
N ALA A 428 -16.06 -9.19 -7.25
CA ALA A 428 -15.22 -9.80 -8.28
C ALA A 428 -13.82 -9.17 -8.31
N ILE A 429 -13.73 -7.85 -8.32
CA ILE A 429 -12.44 -7.12 -8.35
C ILE A 429 -11.60 -7.47 -7.13
N SER A 430 -12.19 -7.49 -5.93
CA SER A 430 -11.42 -7.79 -4.71
C SER A 430 -10.80 -9.18 -4.75
N ARG A 431 -11.54 -10.18 -5.25
CA ARG A 431 -11.02 -11.55 -5.38
C ARG A 431 -10.00 -11.70 -6.51
N CYS A 432 -10.22 -11.04 -7.65
CA CYS A 432 -9.22 -11.01 -8.73
C CYS A 432 -7.91 -10.36 -8.27
N TRP A 433 -7.99 -9.27 -7.50
CA TRP A 433 -6.84 -8.57 -6.97
C TRP A 433 -6.05 -9.42 -5.97
N GLU A 434 -6.75 -10.08 -5.04
CA GLU A 434 -6.11 -10.99 -4.07
C GLU A 434 -5.42 -12.18 -4.74
N LYS A 435 -6.02 -12.76 -5.80
CA LYS A 435 -5.46 -13.91 -6.49
C LYS A 435 -4.37 -13.57 -7.50
N ASN A 436 -4.48 -12.44 -8.20
CA ASN A 436 -3.55 -12.06 -9.25
C ASN A 436 -3.35 -10.54 -9.29
N PRO A 437 -2.48 -9.99 -8.41
CA PRO A 437 -2.24 -8.56 -8.27
C PRO A 437 -1.31 -7.97 -9.36
N HIS A 438 -1.07 -8.68 -10.46
CA HIS A 438 -0.18 -8.25 -11.55
C HIS A 438 -0.89 -7.53 -12.70
N ASN A 439 -2.16 -7.15 -12.49
CA ASN A 439 -3.05 -6.55 -13.49
C ASN A 439 -3.70 -5.27 -12.96
N ILE A 440 -4.43 -4.60 -13.83
CA ILE A 440 -5.27 -3.45 -13.48
C ILE A 440 -6.73 -3.90 -13.50
N TYR A 441 -7.44 -3.75 -12.38
CA TYR A 441 -8.87 -4.07 -12.26
C TYR A 441 -9.67 -2.84 -11.85
N LEU A 442 -10.62 -2.41 -12.67
CA LEU A 442 -11.34 -1.15 -12.49
C LEU A 442 -12.84 -1.37 -12.41
N ASP A 443 -13.47 -0.88 -11.35
CA ASP A 443 -14.90 -0.63 -11.34
C ASP A 443 -15.16 0.64 -12.16
N VAL A 444 -15.60 0.51 -13.41
CA VAL A 444 -15.92 1.65 -14.29
C VAL A 444 -17.41 2.05 -14.22
N GLY A 445 -18.25 1.17 -13.66
CA GLY A 445 -19.69 1.39 -13.49
C GLY A 445 -20.36 1.96 -14.74
N SER A 446 -21.21 2.98 -14.56
CA SER A 446 -21.95 3.61 -15.64
C SER A 446 -21.15 4.64 -16.46
N SER A 447 -19.82 4.72 -16.31
CA SER A 447 -19.03 5.70 -17.07
C SER A 447 -19.03 5.42 -18.57
N LEU A 448 -19.21 4.16 -18.99
CA LEU A 448 -19.25 3.77 -20.40
C LEU A 448 -20.67 3.65 -20.95
N ASP A 449 -21.71 3.82 -20.12
CA ASP A 449 -23.12 3.56 -20.48
C ASP A 449 -23.58 4.32 -21.73
N TYR A 450 -23.15 5.56 -21.90
CA TYR A 450 -23.54 6.38 -23.05
C TYR A 450 -23.19 5.69 -24.37
N PHE A 451 -22.00 5.10 -24.46
CA PHE A 451 -21.51 4.44 -25.66
C PHE A 451 -22.13 3.04 -25.82
N MET A 452 -22.35 2.33 -24.72
CA MET A 452 -22.98 1.00 -24.76
C MET A 452 -24.46 1.07 -25.14
N LYS A 453 -25.21 1.98 -24.54
CA LYS A 453 -26.66 2.08 -24.64
C LYS A 453 -27.11 3.06 -25.75
N GLY A 454 -26.21 3.88 -26.29
CA GLY A 454 -26.50 4.95 -27.26
C GLY A 454 -27.16 6.20 -26.65
N SER A 455 -27.49 6.14 -25.35
CA SER A 455 -27.99 7.25 -24.55
C SER A 455 -27.63 6.98 -23.08
N SER A 456 -27.66 8.01 -22.25
CA SER A 456 -27.41 7.86 -20.81
C SER A 456 -28.39 8.69 -19.99
N ASN A 457 -28.96 8.08 -18.95
CA ASN A 457 -29.75 8.77 -17.93
C ASN A 457 -28.86 9.57 -16.97
N ARG A 458 -27.54 9.53 -17.15
CA ARG A 458 -26.56 10.20 -16.30
C ARG A 458 -26.28 11.59 -16.83
N VAL A 459 -26.76 12.61 -16.12
CA VAL A 459 -26.71 14.00 -16.59
C VAL A 459 -25.29 14.60 -16.70
N TYR A 460 -24.28 13.97 -16.09
CA TYR A 460 -22.88 14.42 -16.22
C TYR A 460 -22.32 14.26 -17.64
N THR A 461 -22.99 13.52 -18.53
CA THR A 461 -22.59 13.41 -19.95
C THR A 461 -23.02 14.63 -20.78
N LYS A 462 -23.74 15.59 -20.18
CA LYS A 462 -24.21 16.82 -20.81
C LYS A 462 -23.46 18.02 -20.24
N ASP A 463 -22.76 18.77 -21.08
CA ASP A 463 -21.87 19.89 -20.71
C ASP A 463 -22.54 21.03 -19.95
N GLU A 464 -23.82 21.22 -20.23
CA GLU A 464 -24.64 22.25 -19.62
C GLU A 464 -24.99 21.92 -18.16
N ASN A 465 -24.93 20.64 -17.78
CA ASN A 465 -25.31 20.22 -16.44
C ASN A 465 -24.19 20.51 -15.43
N LEU A 466 -24.57 21.03 -14.25
CA LEU A 466 -23.63 21.34 -13.16
C LEU A 466 -22.80 20.12 -12.70
N LEU A 467 -23.33 18.90 -12.77
CA LEU A 467 -22.58 17.69 -12.42
C LEU A 467 -21.39 17.43 -13.37
N SER A 468 -21.48 17.84 -14.64
CA SER A 468 -20.33 17.76 -15.58
C SER A 468 -19.17 18.70 -15.19
N LYS A 469 -19.40 19.63 -14.26
CA LYS A 469 -18.41 20.58 -13.73
C LYS A 469 -18.03 20.26 -12.28
N LYS A 470 -18.70 19.30 -11.63
CA LYS A 470 -18.48 18.97 -10.21
C LYS A 470 -17.14 18.24 -10.01
N VAL A 471 -16.27 18.84 -9.20
CA VAL A 471 -15.03 18.25 -8.71
C VAL A 471 -15.25 17.79 -7.27
N CYS A 472 -14.88 16.55 -6.96
CA CYS A 472 -14.93 16.06 -5.58
C CYS A 472 -13.59 16.32 -4.89
N GLY A 473 -13.61 16.61 -3.58
CA GLY A 473 -12.42 16.84 -2.78
C GLY A 473 -12.50 16.22 -1.41
N PHE A 474 -11.34 15.95 -0.81
CA PHE A 474 -11.20 15.60 0.60
C PHE A 474 -10.76 16.81 1.43
N SER A 475 -10.87 16.65 2.75
CA SER A 475 -10.36 17.57 3.75
C SER A 475 -10.00 16.80 5.02
N SER A 476 -9.45 17.48 6.02
CA SER A 476 -9.14 16.90 7.33
C SER A 476 -10.36 16.36 8.09
N LYS A 477 -11.57 16.78 7.71
CA LYS A 477 -12.82 16.21 8.25
C LYS A 477 -13.09 14.79 7.75
N MET A 478 -12.53 14.44 6.60
CA MET A 478 -12.72 13.14 5.95
C MET A 478 -11.56 12.20 6.24
N ILE A 479 -10.32 12.67 6.03
CA ILE A 479 -9.09 11.89 6.21
C ILE A 479 -8.23 12.59 7.25
N THR A 480 -7.96 11.90 8.36
CA THR A 480 -7.10 12.38 9.44
C THR A 480 -5.77 11.64 9.40
N ILE A 481 -4.66 12.39 9.54
CA ILE A 481 -3.27 11.92 9.38
C ILE A 481 -2.38 12.55 10.44
#